data_AF-A0AB37IAW7-F1
#
_entry.id   AF-A0AB37IAW7-F1
#
_cell.length_a   1.000
_cell.length_b   1.000
_cell.length_c   1.000
_cell.angle_alpha   90.00
_cell.angle_beta   90.00
_cell.angle_gamma   90.00
#
_symmetry.space_group_name_H-M   'P 1'
#
loop_
_entity.id
_entity.type
_entity.pdbx_description
1 polymer ?
#
loop_
_entity_poly.entity_id
_entity_poly.type
_entity_poly.pdbx_seq_one_letter_code
_entity_poly.pdbx_strand_id
1 'polypeptide(L)' 'MREVPGDRALKPYTCPGCNSPIPVGMAHLVAWPEEPGFGFESGLEQRRHWHSHCWRLNR' A
#
# COMPACT_ATOMS: atom_id res chain seq x y z
N MET A 1 0.03 -5.62 -7.24
CA MET A 1 0.72 -4.47 -6.58
C MET A 1 1.10 -3.44 -7.62
N ARG A 2 1.31 -2.19 -7.22
CA ARG A 2 1.72 -1.09 -8.08
C ARG A 2 2.61 -0.11 -7.32
N GLU A 3 3.54 0.51 -8.03
CA GLU A 3 4.38 1.58 -7.51
C GLU A 3 3.65 2.93 -7.46
N VAL A 4 3.90 3.69 -6.40
CA VAL A 4 3.44 5.06 -6.20
C VAL A 4 4.66 5.96 -6.15
N PRO A 5 4.93 6.72 -7.23
CA PRO A 5 5.95 7.76 -7.22
C PRO A 5 5.68 8.83 -6.16
N GLY A 6 6.73 9.47 -5.66
CA GLY A 6 6.63 10.50 -4.62
C GLY A 6 5.70 11.67 -5.01
N ASP A 7 5.74 12.12 -6.27
CA ASP A 7 4.87 13.18 -6.78
C ASP A 7 3.38 12.83 -6.73
N ARG A 8 3.04 11.54 -6.74
CA ARG A 8 1.66 11.04 -6.63
C ARG A 8 1.25 10.68 -5.21
N ALA A 9 2.19 10.72 -4.25
CA ALA A 9 1.93 10.43 -2.84
C ALA A 9 1.36 11.67 -2.14
N LEU A 10 0.12 12.03 -2.47
CA LEU A 10 -0.54 13.26 -2.01
C LEU A 10 -1.20 13.15 -0.63
N LYS A 11 -1.25 11.94 -0.05
CA LYS A 11 -1.90 11.66 1.24
C LYS A 11 -1.00 10.76 2.10
N PRO A 12 -0.98 10.96 3.43
CA PRO A 12 -0.31 10.03 4.31
C PRO A 12 -1.09 8.72 4.39
N TYR A 13 -0.37 7.60 4.51
CA TYR A 13 -0.94 6.27 4.71
C TYR A 13 -0.22 5.52 5.82
N THR A 14 -0.87 4.56 6.48
CA THR A 14 -0.22 3.72 7.49
C THR A 14 0.31 2.45 6.85
N CYS A 15 1.60 2.17 7.01
CA CYS A 15 2.23 0.95 6.54
C CYS A 15 1.87 -0.24 7.47
N PRO A 16 1.26 -1.32 6.98
CA PRO A 16 0.91 -2.48 7.82
C PRO A 16 2.12 -3.21 8.41
N GLY A 17 3.27 -3.21 7.71
CA GLY A 17 4.45 -3.97 8.14
C GLY A 17 5.21 -3.37 9.33
N CYS A 18 5.12 -2.06 9.54
CA CYS A 18 5.80 -1.36 10.64
C CYS A 18 4.89 -0.43 11.45
N ASN A 19 3.60 -0.42 11.13
CA ASN A 19 2.56 0.43 11.72
C ASN A 19 2.91 1.93 11.78
N SER A 20 3.84 2.37 10.93
CA SER A 20 4.35 3.75 10.87
C SER A 20 3.81 4.47 9.63
N PRO A 21 3.72 5.81 9.65
CA PRO A 21 3.22 6.55 8.51
C PRO A 21 4.17 6.52 7.31
N ILE A 22 3.59 6.45 6.12
CA ILE A 22 4.18 6.79 4.84
C ILE A 22 3.79 8.25 4.58
N PRO A 23 4.72 9.21 4.71
CA PRO A 23 4.41 10.62 4.55
C PRO A 23 4.13 10.99 3.09
N VAL A 24 3.48 12.13 2.90
CA VAL A 24 3.29 12.76 1.59
C VAL A 24 4.66 12.97 0.92
N GLY A 25 4.73 12.74 -0.40
CA GLY A 25 5.97 12.87 -1.16
C GLY A 25 6.90 11.65 -1.12
N MET A 26 6.65 10.66 -0.24
CA MET A 26 7.46 9.45 -0.16
C MET A 26 7.03 8.42 -1.20
N ALA A 27 7.96 8.01 -2.07
CA ALA A 27 7.74 6.91 -2.99
C ALA A 27 7.51 5.59 -2.23
N HIS A 28 6.46 4.86 -2.61
CA HIS A 28 6.02 3.67 -1.88
C HIS A 28 5.23 2.72 -2.80
N LEU A 29 4.69 1.64 -2.23
CA LEU A 29 3.95 0.63 -2.97
C LEU A 29 2.50 0.58 -2.49
N VAL A 30 1.58 0.33 -3.42
CA VAL A 30 0.20 -0.04 -3.09
C VAL A 30 -0.03 -1.49 -3.54
N ALA A 31 -0.50 -2.33 -2.62
CA ALA A 31 -0.75 -3.74 -2.86
C ALA A 31 -2.18 -4.08 -2.47
N TRP A 32 -2.77 -5.04 -3.18
CA TRP A 32 -4.10 -5.56 -2.94
C TRP A 32 -4.09 -7.06 -3.26
N PRO A 33 -4.99 -7.86 -2.66
CA PRO A 33 -5.14 -9.26 -3.00
C PRO A 33 -5.62 -9.41 -4.45
N GLU A 34 -5.20 -10.48 -5.12
CA GLU A 34 -5.64 -10.78 -6.49
C GLU A 34 -7.13 -11.14 -6.49
N GLU A 35 -7.51 -12.05 -5.60
CA GLU A 35 -8.92 -12.41 -5.37
C GLU A 35 -9.55 -11.52 -4.28
N PRO A 36 -10.79 -11.03 -4.49
CA PRO A 36 -11.50 -10.31 -3.45
C PRO A 36 -11.82 -11.21 -2.25
N GLY A 37 -11.54 -10.71 -1.05
CA GLY A 37 -12.11 -11.29 0.18
C GLY A 37 -13.65 -11.25 0.19
N PHE A 38 -14.26 -12.07 1.06
CA PHE A 38 -15.71 -12.17 1.18
C PHE A 38 -16.37 -10.79 1.41
N GLY A 39 -17.40 -10.47 0.63
CA GLY A 39 -18.14 -9.20 0.73
C GLY A 39 -17.51 -8.02 0.00
N PHE A 40 -16.43 -8.22 -0.76
CA PHE A 40 -15.86 -7.22 -1.65
C PHE A 40 -16.07 -7.60 -3.11
N GLU A 41 -16.29 -6.62 -3.96
CA GLU A 41 -16.44 -6.80 -5.41
C GLU A 41 -15.06 -6.92 -6.09
N SER A 42 -14.02 -6.31 -5.49
CA SER A 42 -12.66 -6.42 -6.00
C SER A 42 -11.59 -6.35 -4.90
N GLY A 43 -10.44 -6.96 -5.14
CA GLY A 43 -9.28 -6.83 -4.25
C GLY A 43 -8.81 -5.37 -4.09
N LEU A 44 -9.06 -4.51 -5.08
CA LEU A 44 -8.70 -3.08 -5.04
C LEU A 44 -9.33 -2.32 -3.88
N GLU A 45 -10.50 -2.75 -3.41
CA GLU A 45 -11.18 -2.17 -2.25
C GLU A 45 -10.41 -2.42 -0.95
N GLN A 46 -9.57 -3.46 -0.95
CA GLN A 46 -8.74 -3.88 0.17
C GLN A 46 -7.28 -3.44 -0.02
N ARG A 47 -7.03 -2.45 -0.88
CA ARG A 47 -5.68 -1.93 -1.12
C ARG A 47 -5.04 -1.40 0.16
N ARG A 48 -3.76 -1.74 0.35
CA ARG A 48 -2.91 -1.28 1.44
C ARG A 48 -1.65 -0.65 0.90
N HIS A 49 -1.17 0.37 1.60
CA HIS A 49 0.03 1.10 1.22
C HIS A 49 1.21 0.65 2.09
N TRP A 50 2.37 0.43 1.48
CA TRP A 50 3.55 -0.13 2.12
C TRP A 50 4.78 0.68 1.78
N HIS A 51 5.67 0.90 2.75
CA HIS A 51 7.04 1.31 2.42
C HIS A 51 7.68 0.24 1.53
N SER A 52 8.47 0.65 0.53
CA SER A 52 9.11 -0.28 -0.40
C SER A 52 10.00 -1.32 0.31
N HIS A 53 10.63 -0.94 1.43
CA HIS A 53 11.42 -1.87 2.26
C HIS A 53 10.53 -2.83 3.04
N CYS A 54 9.50 -2.34 3.74
CA CYS A 54 8.59 -3.17 4.52
C CYS A 54 7.87 -4.21 3.66
N TRP A 55 7.48 -3.85 2.43
CA TRP A 55 6.88 -4.80 1.49
C TRP A 55 7.81 -5.96 1.15
N ARG A 56 9.10 -5.69 0.87
CA ARG A 56 10.08 -6.75 0.58
C ARG A 56 10.29 -7.71 1.75
N LEU A 57 10.13 -7.24 2.99
CA LEU A 57 10.26 -8.05 4.20
C LEU A 57 8.98 -8.82 4.57
N ASN A 58 7.82 -8.39 4.07
CA ASN A 58 6.50 -8.93 4.45
C ASN A 58 5.74 -9.55 3.26
N ARG A 59 6.44 -9.84 2.16
CA ARG A 59 5.87 -10.56 1.01
C ARG A 59 5.89 -12.07 1.25
#